data_AF-A0A5E4UAY3-F1
#
_entry.id   AF-A0A5E4UAY3-F1
#
_cell.length_a   1.000
_cell.length_b   1.000
_cell.length_c   1.000
_cell.angle_alpha   90.00
_cell.angle_beta   90.00
_cell.angle_gamma   90.00
#
_symmetry.space_group_name_H-M   'P 1'
#
loop_
_entity.id
_entity.type
_entity.pdbx_description
1 polymer ?
#
loop_
_entity_poly.entity_id
_entity_poly.type
_entity_poly.pdbx_seq_one_letter_code
_entity_poly.pdbx_strand_id
1 'polypeptide(L)'
;MIGIHDIGGFHNLGPIQTRDEVVFHEPWEGLTFGLLLVAGTVGTWALDEFRHIIEKMPPADYLKTPYYVHWLEAIEELCVRDGLVTREELGARQQAVRNGKPLPDLSGTKADPAVVERLREGAKKIAYVGLGARRPDQKESFAVGDRVRARMKAVPGHTRLPRFVWNKPGTIVAYSGTYPLADTVAHRKGENAQPTYAVRFDGKDLWGDDAEPNTSVTMDLYECYMDLDTAAAAA
;
A
#
# COMPACT_ATOMS: atom_id res chain seq x y z
N MET A 1 -7.27 -9.62 -2.32
CA MET A 1 -6.45 -10.77 -2.70
C MET A 1 -5.93 -11.48 -1.48
N ILE A 2 -5.68 -12.78 -1.60
CA ILE A 2 -5.05 -13.58 -0.55
C ILE A 2 -3.58 -13.75 -0.96
N GLY A 3 -2.73 -12.81 -0.51
CA GLY A 3 -1.31 -12.78 -0.84
C GLY A 3 -0.45 -12.93 0.41
N ILE A 4 0.85 -13.20 0.23
CA ILE A 4 1.77 -13.36 1.35
C ILE A 4 1.98 -12.06 2.13
N HIS A 5 1.81 -10.89 1.49
CA HIS A 5 2.02 -9.58 2.11
C HIS A 5 1.08 -9.32 3.30
N ASP A 6 -0.09 -9.98 3.33
CA ASP A 6 -1.05 -9.91 4.42
C ASP A 6 -0.65 -10.89 5.55
N ILE A 7 0.43 -10.56 6.26
CA ILE A 7 1.04 -11.40 7.30
C ILE A 7 0.44 -11.19 8.70
N GLY A 8 -0.59 -10.36 8.85
CA GLY A 8 -1.21 -10.08 10.16
C GLY A 8 -1.69 -11.37 10.84
N GLY A 9 -1.18 -11.67 12.04
CA GLY A 9 -1.49 -12.89 12.78
C GLY A 9 -0.67 -14.13 12.38
N PHE A 10 0.32 -14.00 11.50
CA PHE A 10 1.22 -15.13 11.18
C PHE A 10 2.21 -15.37 12.31
N HIS A 11 2.46 -16.64 12.61
CA HIS A 11 3.48 -17.08 13.57
C HIS A 11 4.73 -17.58 12.84
N ASN A 12 5.85 -17.70 13.57
CA ASN A 12 7.07 -18.34 13.11
C ASN A 12 7.80 -17.65 11.93
N LEU A 13 7.73 -16.32 11.85
CA LEU A 13 8.50 -15.53 10.87
C LEU A 13 9.93 -15.17 11.34
N GLY A 14 10.30 -15.55 12.56
CA GLY A 14 11.59 -15.22 13.18
C GLY A 14 11.56 -13.91 13.98
N PRO A 15 12.66 -13.59 14.69
CA PRO A 15 12.75 -12.37 15.49
C PRO A 15 12.93 -11.12 14.62
N ILE A 16 12.46 -9.98 15.13
CA ILE A 16 12.67 -8.66 14.49
C ILE A 16 14.14 -8.27 14.61
N GLN A 17 14.73 -7.81 13.50
CA GLN A 17 16.05 -7.17 13.49
C GLN A 17 15.87 -5.67 13.79
N THR A 18 16.35 -5.18 14.94
CA THR A 18 16.05 -3.82 15.44
C THR A 18 17.23 -2.85 15.40
N ARG A 19 18.40 -3.26 14.90
CA ARG A 19 19.66 -2.48 14.97
C ARG A 19 20.00 -1.72 13.69
N ASP A 20 19.11 -1.73 12.73
CA ASP A 20 19.32 -1.10 11.43
C ASP A 20 18.62 0.26 11.39
N GLU A 21 19.43 1.31 11.47
CA GLU A 21 18.99 2.71 11.42
C GLU A 21 19.39 3.39 10.09
N VAL A 22 19.93 2.62 9.15
CA VAL A 22 20.42 3.15 7.87
C VAL A 22 19.23 3.38 6.94
N VAL A 23 19.07 4.61 6.45
CA VAL A 23 17.95 4.97 5.56
C VAL A 23 18.07 4.27 4.20
N PHE A 24 19.28 4.23 3.65
CA PHE A 24 19.61 3.56 2.40
C PHE A 24 20.93 2.80 2.56
N HIS A 25 20.90 1.49 2.44
CA HIS A 25 22.06 0.61 2.53
C HIS A 25 22.98 0.78 1.32
N GLU A 26 22.37 1.03 0.18
CA GLU A 26 23.04 1.10 -1.12
C GLU A 26 22.51 2.29 -1.93
N PRO A 27 23.31 2.91 -2.80
CA PRO A 27 22.89 4.07 -3.59
C PRO A 27 21.62 3.85 -4.44
N TRP A 28 21.37 2.62 -4.90
CA TRP A 28 20.20 2.31 -5.73
C TRP A 28 18.88 2.38 -4.96
N GLU A 29 18.91 2.23 -3.64
CA GLU A 29 17.72 2.34 -2.78
C GLU A 29 17.20 3.78 -2.77
N GLY A 30 18.11 4.74 -2.62
CA GLY A 30 17.79 6.17 -2.72
C GLY A 30 17.29 6.58 -4.11
N LEU A 31 17.86 5.99 -5.16
CA LEU A 31 17.36 6.19 -6.53
C LEU A 31 15.94 5.64 -6.70
N THR A 32 15.67 4.44 -6.20
CA THR A 32 14.34 3.80 -6.26
C THR A 32 13.29 4.63 -5.53
N PHE A 33 13.63 5.12 -4.33
CA PHE A 33 12.79 6.06 -3.61
C PHE A 33 12.51 7.35 -4.41
N GLY A 34 13.55 7.94 -5.01
CA GLY A 34 13.43 9.12 -5.85
C GLY A 34 12.54 8.90 -7.07
N LEU A 35 12.64 7.74 -7.72
CA LEU A 35 11.79 7.36 -8.86
C LEU A 35 10.31 7.31 -8.46
N LEU A 36 9.96 6.72 -7.30
CA LEU A 36 8.58 6.71 -6.83
C LEU A 36 8.05 8.13 -6.59
N LEU A 37 8.83 8.98 -5.92
CA LEU A 37 8.43 10.37 -5.67
C LEU A 37 8.18 11.13 -6.97
N VAL A 38 9.12 11.05 -7.93
CA VAL A 38 9.00 11.71 -9.23
C VAL A 38 7.78 11.20 -10.00
N ALA A 39 7.56 9.89 -10.04
CA ALA A 39 6.38 9.33 -10.69
C ALA A 39 5.07 9.83 -10.07
N GLY A 40 5.04 10.00 -8.75
CA GLY A 40 3.92 10.63 -8.05
C GLY A 40 3.67 12.08 -8.47
N THR A 41 4.71 12.84 -8.84
CA THR A 41 4.56 14.24 -9.29
C THR A 41 3.93 14.38 -10.67
N VAL A 42 4.20 13.43 -11.56
CA VAL A 42 3.68 13.44 -12.93
C VAL A 42 2.35 12.71 -13.06
N GLY A 43 1.92 12.01 -12.00
CA GLY A 43 0.62 11.34 -11.95
C GLY A 43 0.51 10.12 -12.86
N THR A 44 1.63 9.46 -13.17
CA THR A 44 1.64 8.29 -14.07
C THR A 44 0.81 7.13 -13.52
N TRP A 45 0.81 6.95 -12.19
CA TRP A 45 0.09 5.89 -11.51
C TRP A 45 -0.36 6.29 -10.10
N ALA A 46 -1.40 5.61 -9.61
CA ALA A 46 -1.83 5.71 -8.22
C ALA A 46 -1.02 4.77 -7.31
N LEU A 47 -0.90 5.15 -6.03
CA LEU A 47 -0.16 4.36 -5.04
C LEU A 47 -0.77 2.96 -4.82
N ASP A 48 -2.08 2.81 -5.03
CA ASP A 48 -2.75 1.51 -4.88
C ASP A 48 -2.42 0.55 -6.04
N GLU A 49 -2.12 1.08 -7.24
CA GLU A 49 -1.61 0.26 -8.36
C GLU A 49 -0.21 -0.28 -8.04
N PHE A 50 0.65 0.59 -7.48
CA PHE A 50 1.99 0.23 -7.01
C PHE A 50 1.94 -0.87 -5.93
N ARG A 51 1.09 -0.69 -4.92
CA ARG A 51 0.86 -1.72 -3.89
C ARG A 51 0.41 -3.03 -4.51
N HIS A 52 -0.58 -2.98 -5.40
CA HIS A 52 -1.12 -4.19 -6.03
C HIS A 52 -0.05 -5.02 -6.77
N ILE A 53 0.92 -4.36 -7.41
CA ILE A 53 2.00 -5.09 -8.08
C ILE A 53 2.92 -5.77 -7.07
N ILE A 54 3.31 -5.08 -5.99
CA ILE A 54 4.08 -5.69 -4.89
C ILE A 54 3.36 -6.92 -4.31
N GLU A 55 2.05 -6.80 -4.13
CA GLU A 55 1.23 -7.88 -3.57
C GLU A 55 1.20 -9.14 -4.44
N LYS A 56 1.56 -9.03 -5.72
CA LYS A 56 1.65 -10.14 -6.68
C LYS A 56 3.04 -10.77 -6.77
N MET A 57 4.04 -10.24 -6.07
CA MET A 57 5.37 -10.84 -6.04
C MET A 57 5.31 -12.31 -5.60
N PRO A 58 6.18 -13.19 -6.15
CA PRO A 58 6.29 -14.56 -5.66
C PRO A 58 6.53 -14.57 -4.14
N PRO A 59 5.81 -15.39 -3.37
CA PRO A 59 5.85 -15.30 -1.91
C PRO A 59 7.23 -15.44 -1.28
N ALA A 60 8.08 -16.29 -1.85
CA ALA A 60 9.44 -16.50 -1.38
C ALA A 60 10.32 -15.27 -1.60
N ASP A 61 10.12 -14.57 -2.72
CA ASP A 61 10.89 -13.36 -3.05
C ASP A 61 10.46 -12.22 -2.13
N TYR A 62 9.16 -11.97 -1.98
CA TYR A 62 8.62 -10.96 -1.07
C TYR A 62 9.15 -11.07 0.38
N LEU A 63 9.36 -12.30 0.88
CA LEU A 63 9.84 -12.52 2.24
C LEU A 63 11.37 -12.46 2.39
N LYS A 64 12.13 -12.53 1.29
CA LYS A 64 13.59 -12.68 1.33
C LYS A 64 14.35 -11.56 0.65
N THR A 65 13.72 -10.79 -0.23
CA THR A 65 14.38 -9.67 -0.91
C THR A 65 14.36 -8.41 -0.05
N PRO A 66 15.37 -7.53 -0.19
CA PRO A 66 15.37 -6.22 0.47
C PRO A 66 14.13 -5.39 0.13
N TYR A 67 13.70 -4.54 1.05
CA TYR A 67 12.47 -3.73 0.92
C TYR A 67 12.39 -2.94 -0.39
N TYR A 68 13.49 -2.29 -0.81
CA TYR A 68 13.51 -1.50 -2.04
C TYR A 68 13.48 -2.35 -3.32
N VAL A 69 13.73 -3.66 -3.26
CA VAL A 69 13.50 -4.55 -4.41
C VAL A 69 12.01 -4.61 -4.72
N HIS A 70 11.14 -4.61 -3.71
CA HIS A 70 9.69 -4.62 -3.91
C HIS A 70 9.25 -3.35 -4.67
N TRP A 71 9.84 -2.22 -4.31
CA TRP A 71 9.58 -0.95 -4.97
C TRP A 71 10.07 -0.95 -6.42
N LEU A 72 11.27 -1.46 -6.66
CA LEU A 72 11.85 -1.55 -7.98
C LEU A 72 11.01 -2.44 -8.91
N GLU A 73 10.61 -3.63 -8.45
CA GLU A 73 9.71 -4.55 -9.17
C GLU A 73 8.40 -3.85 -9.60
N ALA A 74 7.77 -3.11 -8.68
CA ALA A 74 6.56 -2.37 -8.98
C ALA A 74 6.78 -1.20 -9.96
N ILE A 75 7.87 -0.45 -9.81
CA ILE A 75 8.21 0.66 -10.73
C ILE A 75 8.50 0.12 -12.13
N GLU A 76 9.27 -0.97 -12.26
CA GLU A 76 9.57 -1.60 -13.55
C GLU A 76 8.28 -2.02 -14.26
N GLU A 77 7.38 -2.73 -13.57
CA GLU A 77 6.12 -3.18 -14.16
C GLU A 77 5.21 -2.01 -14.54
N LEU A 78 5.12 -0.95 -13.72
CA LEU A 78 4.32 0.24 -14.04
C LEU A 78 4.88 0.99 -15.24
N CYS A 79 6.20 1.19 -15.31
CA CYS A 79 6.87 1.81 -16.45
C CYS A 79 6.64 1.01 -17.74
N VAL A 80 6.70 -0.32 -17.68
CA VAL A 80 6.41 -1.18 -18.84
C VAL A 80 4.95 -1.08 -19.26
N ARG A 81 4.03 -1.23 -18.30
CA ARG A 81 2.58 -1.19 -18.55
C ARG A 81 2.14 0.14 -19.15
N ASP A 82 2.72 1.24 -18.69
CA ASP A 82 2.39 2.60 -19.16
C ASP A 82 3.23 3.05 -20.37
N GLY A 83 4.04 2.15 -20.93
CA GLY A 83 4.76 2.35 -22.19
C GLY A 83 5.94 3.32 -22.09
N LEU A 84 6.46 3.57 -20.88
CA LEU A 84 7.63 4.41 -20.67
C LEU A 84 8.92 3.72 -21.10
N VAL A 85 8.96 2.39 -20.94
CA VAL A 85 10.04 1.49 -21.39
C VAL A 85 9.43 0.17 -21.84
N THR A 86 10.14 -0.59 -22.66
CA THR A 86 9.78 -1.96 -22.99
C THR A 86 10.50 -2.96 -22.09
N ARG A 87 9.96 -4.18 -21.98
CA ARG A 87 10.61 -5.26 -21.20
C ARG A 87 11.94 -5.66 -21.85
N GLU A 88 12.01 -5.59 -23.18
CA GLU A 88 13.20 -5.85 -23.98
C GLU A 88 14.30 -4.81 -23.72
N GLU A 89 13.95 -3.52 -23.66
CA GLU A 89 14.91 -2.45 -23.33
C GLU A 89 15.50 -2.61 -21.92
N LEU A 90 14.64 -2.89 -20.93
CA LEU A 90 15.07 -3.16 -19.56
C LEU A 90 16.01 -4.37 -19.51
N GLY A 91 15.62 -5.50 -20.11
CA GLY A 91 16.41 -6.73 -20.14
C GLY A 91 17.76 -6.55 -20.85
N ALA A 92 17.77 -5.87 -22.00
CA ALA A 92 18.99 -5.56 -22.73
C ALA A 92 19.94 -4.67 -21.90
N ARG A 93 19.39 -3.68 -21.18
CA ARG A 93 20.19 -2.80 -20.32
C ARG A 93 20.76 -3.55 -19.11
N GLN A 94 19.95 -4.35 -18.43
CA GLN A 94 20.38 -5.19 -17.31
C GLN A 94 21.51 -6.15 -17.74
N GLN A 95 21.36 -6.81 -18.89
CA GLN A 95 22.39 -7.72 -19.42
C GLN A 95 23.68 -6.97 -19.77
N ALA A 96 23.59 -5.78 -20.38
CA ALA A 96 24.76 -4.98 -20.68
C ALA A 96 25.53 -4.59 -19.41
N VAL A 97 24.83 -4.19 -18.34
CA VAL A 97 25.44 -3.87 -17.04
C VAL A 97 26.10 -5.10 -16.42
N ARG A 98 25.44 -6.26 -16.44
CA ARG A 98 26.03 -7.54 -15.99
C ARG A 98 27.30 -7.92 -16.77
N ASN A 99 27.36 -7.55 -18.05
CA ASN A 99 28.52 -7.75 -18.92
C ASN A 99 29.62 -6.67 -18.73
N GLY A 100 29.52 -5.83 -17.70
CA GLY A 100 30.54 -4.83 -17.37
C GLY A 100 30.36 -3.48 -18.06
N LYS A 101 29.26 -3.23 -18.78
CA LYS A 101 28.95 -1.89 -19.29
C LYS A 101 28.67 -0.96 -18.10
N PRO A 102 29.34 0.19 -17.96
CA PRO A 102 29.07 1.09 -16.86
C PRO A 102 27.64 1.65 -16.92
N LEU A 103 27.15 2.08 -15.74
CA LEU A 103 25.94 2.90 -15.66
C LEU A 103 26.15 4.19 -16.48
N PRO A 104 25.09 4.76 -17.06
CA PRO A 104 25.23 5.94 -17.87
C PRO A 104 25.68 7.10 -16.98
N ASP A 105 26.68 7.86 -17.42
CA ASP A 105 27.04 9.11 -16.75
C ASP A 105 25.98 10.16 -17.07
N LEU A 106 25.13 10.46 -16.09
CA LEU A 106 24.05 11.43 -16.24
C LEU A 106 24.50 12.87 -15.95
N SER A 107 25.74 13.09 -15.49
CA SER A 107 26.24 14.42 -15.07
C SER A 107 26.23 15.46 -16.19
N GLY A 108 26.34 15.03 -17.45
CA GLY A 108 26.26 15.88 -18.64
C GLY A 108 24.87 15.97 -19.27
N THR A 109 23.85 15.32 -18.69
CA THR A 109 22.50 15.33 -19.25
C THR A 109 21.88 16.72 -19.09
N LYS A 110 21.62 17.40 -20.20
CA LYS A 110 20.86 18.65 -20.20
C LYS A 110 19.37 18.34 -20.05
N ALA A 111 18.95 18.01 -18.84
CA ALA A 111 17.53 18.06 -18.49
C ALA A 111 17.06 19.51 -18.58
N ASP A 112 15.84 19.72 -19.10
CA ASP A 112 15.22 21.04 -19.10
C ASP A 112 15.12 21.55 -17.64
N PRO A 113 15.76 22.69 -17.30
CA PRO A 113 15.75 23.21 -15.93
C PRO A 113 14.34 23.44 -15.39
N ALA A 114 13.39 23.81 -16.25
CA ALA A 114 12.01 24.02 -15.86
C ALA A 114 11.31 22.69 -15.53
N VAL A 115 11.63 21.60 -16.24
CA VAL A 115 11.14 20.25 -15.88
C VAL A 115 11.70 19.84 -14.52
N VAL A 116 13.01 20.00 -14.31
CA VAL A 116 13.68 19.63 -13.06
C VAL A 116 13.07 20.37 -11.87
N GLU A 117 12.84 21.68 -12.01
CA GLU A 117 12.24 22.47 -10.93
C GLU A 117 10.80 22.04 -10.64
N ARG A 118 9.98 21.79 -11.67
CA ARG A 118 8.61 21.29 -11.46
C ARG A 118 8.58 19.96 -10.72
N LEU A 119 9.45 19.01 -11.10
CA LEU A 119 9.55 17.71 -10.42
C LEU A 119 10.02 17.87 -8.97
N ARG A 120 11.00 18.76 -8.72
CA ARG A 120 11.50 19.06 -7.38
C ARG A 120 10.41 19.63 -6.48
N GLU A 121 9.67 20.62 -6.95
CA GLU A 121 8.59 21.24 -6.17
C GLU A 121 7.43 20.26 -5.95
N GLY A 122 7.09 19.45 -6.96
CA GLY A 122 6.14 18.36 -6.80
C GLY A 122 6.57 17.36 -5.72
N ALA A 123 7.84 16.93 -5.73
CA ALA A 123 8.36 15.98 -4.76
C ALA A 123 8.38 16.56 -3.35
N LYS A 124 8.76 17.84 -3.19
CA LYS A 124 8.67 18.55 -1.90
C LYS A 124 7.22 18.63 -1.41
N LYS A 125 6.27 18.97 -2.27
CA LYS A 125 4.86 19.00 -1.90
C LYS A 125 4.38 17.64 -1.39
N ILE A 126 4.73 16.56 -2.10
CA ILE A 126 4.41 15.20 -1.65
C ILE A 126 5.05 14.90 -0.29
N ALA A 127 6.33 15.22 -0.11
CA ALA A 127 7.06 14.91 1.11
C ALA A 127 6.56 15.70 2.35
N TYR A 128 6.22 16.97 2.19
CA TYR A 128 5.87 17.84 3.33
C TYR A 128 4.36 17.99 3.57
N VAL A 129 3.54 17.77 2.55
CA VAL A 129 2.07 17.98 2.63
C VAL A 129 1.30 16.70 2.31
N GLY A 130 1.85 15.82 1.46
CA GLY A 130 1.15 14.67 0.93
C GLY A 130 0.31 14.99 -0.31
N LEU A 131 -0.23 13.94 -0.93
CA LEU A 131 -1.00 14.03 -2.19
C LEU A 131 -2.48 14.46 -1.99
N GLY A 132 -2.95 14.59 -0.75
CA GLY A 132 -4.35 14.96 -0.47
C GLY A 132 -5.35 13.89 -0.92
N ALA A 133 -5.48 12.81 -0.14
CA ALA A 133 -6.36 11.69 -0.48
C ALA A 133 -7.82 11.87 -0.04
N ARG A 134 -8.11 12.80 0.89
CA ARG A 134 -9.48 13.00 1.38
C ARG A 134 -10.38 13.59 0.29
N ARG A 135 -11.63 13.17 0.25
CA ARG A 135 -12.70 13.68 -0.60
C ARG A 135 -13.78 14.32 0.26
N PRO A 136 -14.72 15.11 -0.32
CA PRO A 136 -15.89 15.57 0.42
C PRO A 136 -16.58 14.41 1.12
N ASP A 137 -17.01 14.65 2.36
CA ASP A 137 -17.68 13.63 3.16
C ASP A 137 -18.98 13.18 2.47
N GLN A 138 -19.25 11.88 2.53
CA GLN A 138 -20.48 11.28 2.00
C GLN A 138 -21.41 10.93 3.16
N LYS A 139 -22.66 10.59 2.87
CA LYS A 139 -23.60 10.15 3.91
C LYS A 139 -23.07 8.87 4.57
N GLU A 140 -22.84 8.96 5.87
CA GLU A 140 -22.37 7.85 6.71
C GLU A 140 -23.50 6.81 6.91
N SER A 141 -23.16 5.53 6.76
CA SER A 141 -24.06 4.41 7.09
C SER A 141 -23.88 3.90 8.52
N PHE A 142 -22.74 4.20 9.14
CA PHE A 142 -22.42 3.84 10.53
C PHE A 142 -22.09 5.07 11.37
N ALA A 143 -22.40 5.00 12.67
CA ALA A 143 -22.06 6.00 13.67
C ALA A 143 -21.00 5.47 14.66
N VAL A 144 -20.31 6.38 15.35
CA VAL A 144 -19.41 6.01 16.46
C VAL A 144 -20.20 5.28 17.54
N GLY A 145 -19.69 4.12 17.96
CA GLY A 145 -20.35 3.21 18.90
C GLY A 145 -21.08 2.05 18.22
N ASP A 146 -21.36 2.11 16.91
CA ASP A 146 -22.00 1.02 16.20
C ASP A 146 -21.13 -0.25 16.24
N ARG A 147 -21.80 -1.38 16.47
CA ARG A 147 -21.21 -2.70 16.30
C ARG A 147 -21.29 -3.07 14.84
N VAL A 148 -20.15 -3.47 14.29
CA VAL A 148 -20.00 -3.87 12.90
C VAL A 148 -19.30 -5.20 12.80
N ARG A 149 -19.49 -5.88 11.68
CA ARG A 149 -18.77 -7.11 11.36
C ARG A 149 -18.02 -6.90 10.06
N ALA A 150 -16.72 -7.13 10.09
CA ALA A 150 -15.93 -7.12 8.87
C ALA A 150 -16.34 -8.29 7.98
N ARG A 151 -16.58 -7.99 6.70
CA ARG A 151 -16.94 -8.99 5.68
C ARG A 151 -15.79 -9.94 5.42
N MET A 152 -16.12 -11.13 4.92
CA MET A 152 -15.14 -12.01 4.31
C MET A 152 -15.06 -11.67 2.81
N LYS A 153 -13.93 -11.09 2.36
CA LYS A 153 -13.78 -10.57 0.99
C LYS A 153 -12.58 -11.20 0.28
N ALA A 154 -12.75 -12.42 -0.21
CA ALA A 154 -11.76 -13.08 -1.07
C ALA A 154 -11.88 -12.58 -2.52
N VAL A 155 -11.25 -11.45 -2.84
CA VAL A 155 -11.19 -10.90 -4.21
C VAL A 155 -9.87 -11.23 -4.90
N PRO A 156 -9.83 -11.44 -6.23
CA PRO A 156 -8.58 -11.73 -6.95
C PRO A 156 -7.64 -10.51 -7.06
N GLY A 157 -8.17 -9.28 -6.93
CA GLY A 157 -7.39 -8.04 -7.00
C GLY A 157 -7.02 -7.45 -5.65
N HIS A 158 -6.37 -6.28 -5.70
CA HIS A 158 -6.06 -5.43 -4.54
C HIS A 158 -7.27 -5.21 -3.60
N THR A 159 -7.02 -5.25 -2.30
CA THR A 159 -7.96 -4.86 -1.25
C THR A 159 -7.18 -4.48 0.01
N ARG A 160 -7.75 -3.64 0.86
CA ARG A 160 -7.15 -3.21 2.14
C ARG A 160 -7.81 -3.88 3.34
N LEU A 161 -8.62 -4.93 3.13
CA LEU A 161 -9.26 -5.71 4.19
C LEU A 161 -8.39 -6.92 4.58
N PRO A 162 -7.57 -6.84 5.65
CA PRO A 162 -6.66 -7.91 6.03
C PRO A 162 -7.44 -9.14 6.53
N ARG A 163 -6.89 -10.34 6.31
CA ARG A 163 -7.60 -11.60 6.59
C ARG A 163 -7.92 -11.82 8.05
N PHE A 164 -7.07 -11.35 8.96
CA PHE A 164 -7.23 -11.64 10.39
C PHE A 164 -8.50 -11.00 11.00
N VAL A 165 -9.07 -9.98 10.35
CA VAL A 165 -10.36 -9.39 10.77
C VAL A 165 -11.56 -9.95 10.02
N TRP A 166 -11.40 -10.85 9.05
CA TRP A 166 -12.54 -11.38 8.29
C TRP A 166 -13.54 -12.07 9.22
N ASN A 167 -14.80 -11.69 9.08
CA ASN A 167 -15.92 -12.16 9.91
C ASN A 167 -15.78 -11.84 11.41
N LYS A 168 -14.87 -10.94 11.80
CA LYS A 168 -14.68 -10.54 13.19
C LYS A 168 -15.59 -9.34 13.53
N PRO A 169 -16.19 -9.34 14.73
CA PRO A 169 -16.94 -8.18 15.19
C PRO A 169 -15.98 -7.06 15.62
N GLY A 170 -16.41 -5.81 15.45
CA GLY A 170 -15.70 -4.62 15.87
C GLY A 170 -16.67 -3.51 16.29
N THR A 171 -16.12 -2.41 16.78
CA THR A 171 -16.87 -1.19 17.10
C THR A 171 -16.29 -0.02 16.31
N ILE A 172 -17.15 0.78 15.71
CA ILE A 172 -16.75 2.07 15.12
C ILE A 172 -16.30 3.00 16.24
N VAL A 173 -15.06 3.47 16.20
CA VAL A 173 -14.51 4.40 17.20
C VAL A 173 -14.29 5.82 16.66
N ALA A 174 -14.19 5.97 15.34
CA ALA A 174 -14.19 7.27 14.69
C ALA A 174 -14.62 7.17 13.21
N TYR A 175 -15.16 8.26 12.68
CA TYR A 175 -15.23 8.49 11.25
C TYR A 175 -13.91 9.13 10.79
N SER A 176 -13.16 8.43 9.94
CA SER A 176 -11.84 8.86 9.46
C SER A 176 -11.95 9.83 8.27
N GLY A 177 -13.08 9.81 7.54
CA GLY A 177 -13.33 10.65 6.37
C GLY A 177 -13.70 9.82 5.13
N THR A 178 -13.96 10.48 4.00
CA THR A 178 -14.16 9.79 2.70
C THR A 178 -12.86 9.75 1.91
N TYR A 179 -12.48 8.56 1.42
CA TYR A 179 -11.26 8.34 0.65
C TYR A 179 -11.52 7.50 -0.61
N PRO A 180 -10.73 7.66 -1.70
CA PRO A 180 -10.76 6.77 -2.86
C PRO A 180 -10.65 5.31 -2.42
N LEU A 181 -11.50 4.44 -2.97
CA LEU A 181 -11.52 3.02 -2.69
C LEU A 181 -10.34 2.34 -3.37
N ALA A 182 -9.38 1.88 -2.56
CA ALA A 182 -8.18 1.22 -3.06
C ALA A 182 -8.49 0.06 -4.02
N ASP A 183 -9.54 -0.74 -3.74
CA ASP A 183 -9.99 -1.87 -4.57
C ASP A 183 -10.31 -1.48 -6.02
N THR A 184 -10.72 -0.23 -6.27
CA THR A 184 -11.03 0.24 -7.63
C THR A 184 -9.90 1.07 -8.22
N VAL A 185 -9.23 1.88 -7.40
CA VAL A 185 -8.08 2.72 -7.81
C VAL A 185 -6.95 1.85 -8.34
N ALA A 186 -6.60 0.76 -7.65
CA ALA A 186 -5.53 -0.16 -8.05
C ALA A 186 -5.75 -0.81 -9.44
N HIS A 187 -6.98 -0.75 -9.96
CA HIS A 187 -7.38 -1.35 -11.24
C HIS A 187 -7.88 -0.33 -12.25
N ARG A 188 -7.64 0.98 -12.02
CA ARG A 188 -8.10 2.09 -12.88
C ARG A 188 -9.61 2.09 -13.12
N LYS A 189 -10.40 1.66 -12.14
CA LYS A 189 -11.88 1.60 -12.21
C LYS A 189 -12.56 2.82 -11.59
N GLY A 190 -11.84 3.95 -11.54
CA GLY A 190 -12.27 5.17 -10.85
C GLY A 190 -12.05 5.12 -9.35
N GLU A 191 -12.17 6.29 -8.71
CA GLU A 191 -11.91 6.45 -7.28
C GLU A 191 -12.98 5.77 -6.41
N ASN A 192 -14.25 5.80 -6.83
CA ASN A 192 -15.39 5.26 -6.08
C ASN A 192 -15.28 5.54 -4.58
N ALA A 193 -14.98 6.79 -4.20
CA ALA A 193 -14.62 7.14 -2.84
C ALA A 193 -15.69 6.67 -1.84
N GLN A 194 -15.25 6.16 -0.70
CA GLN A 194 -16.10 5.57 0.33
C GLN A 194 -15.86 6.27 1.67
N PRO A 195 -16.89 6.38 2.53
CA PRO A 195 -16.69 6.61 3.95
C PRO A 195 -15.71 5.56 4.51
N THR A 196 -14.79 6.00 5.36
CA THR A 196 -13.79 5.19 6.02
C THR A 196 -13.88 5.43 7.52
N TYR A 197 -13.77 4.35 8.29
CA TYR A 197 -13.96 4.36 9.73
C TYR A 197 -12.78 3.73 10.43
N ALA A 198 -12.35 4.31 11.55
CA ALA A 198 -11.48 3.63 12.49
C ALA A 198 -12.32 2.62 13.28
N VAL A 199 -11.97 1.34 13.20
CA VAL A 199 -12.72 0.23 13.79
C VAL A 199 -11.84 -0.51 14.76
N ARG A 200 -12.32 -0.64 15.99
CA ARG A 200 -11.64 -1.35 17.08
C ARG A 200 -12.14 -2.79 17.15
N PHE A 201 -11.22 -3.74 17.09
CA PHE A 201 -11.44 -5.16 17.26
C PHE A 201 -10.82 -5.63 18.57
N ASP A 202 -11.58 -6.39 19.37
CA ASP A 202 -11.09 -6.94 20.63
C ASP A 202 -10.09 -8.07 20.38
N GLY A 203 -9.01 -8.13 21.17
CA GLY A 203 -8.00 -9.18 21.06
C GLY A 203 -8.58 -10.58 21.17
N LYS A 204 -9.58 -10.78 22.05
CA LYS A 204 -10.27 -12.06 22.23
C LYS A 204 -11.07 -12.45 20.98
N ASP A 205 -11.74 -11.48 20.37
CA ASP A 205 -12.48 -11.71 19.12
C ASP A 205 -11.54 -12.10 17.97
N LEU A 206 -10.35 -11.51 17.92
CA LEU A 206 -9.34 -11.78 16.90
C LEU A 206 -8.66 -13.14 17.11
N TRP A 207 -8.17 -13.40 18.33
CA TRP A 207 -7.19 -14.45 18.62
C TRP A 207 -7.66 -15.53 19.59
N GLY A 208 -8.87 -15.44 20.14
CA GLY A 208 -9.45 -16.41 21.06
C GLY A 208 -9.14 -16.14 22.54
N ASP A 209 -9.43 -17.13 23.39
CA ASP A 209 -9.33 -16.99 24.86
C ASP A 209 -7.89 -16.77 25.37
N ASP A 210 -6.89 -17.19 24.58
CA ASP A 210 -5.46 -17.02 24.90
C ASP A 210 -4.91 -15.63 24.49
N ALA A 211 -5.75 -14.76 23.93
CA ALA A 211 -5.36 -13.40 23.60
C ALA A 211 -4.88 -12.64 24.85
N GLU A 212 -3.89 -11.75 24.67
CA GLU A 212 -3.44 -10.90 25.77
C GLU A 212 -4.62 -10.07 26.32
N PRO A 213 -4.87 -10.09 27.64
CA PRO A 213 -5.99 -9.38 28.23
C PRO A 213 -5.95 -7.89 27.94
N ASN A 214 -7.13 -7.28 27.74
CA ASN A 214 -7.30 -5.84 27.51
C ASN A 214 -6.55 -5.31 26.27
N THR A 215 -6.26 -6.16 25.30
CA THR A 215 -5.69 -5.74 24.02
C THR A 215 -6.76 -5.55 22.95
N SER A 216 -6.46 -4.66 22.00
CA SER A 216 -7.32 -4.44 20.83
C SER A 216 -6.49 -3.94 19.66
N VAL A 217 -6.96 -4.20 18.45
CA VAL A 217 -6.40 -3.65 17.22
C VAL A 217 -7.40 -2.66 16.65
N THR A 218 -6.94 -1.43 16.35
CA THR A 218 -7.74 -0.43 15.66
C THR A 218 -7.16 -0.22 14.26
N MET A 219 -8.01 -0.24 13.24
CA MET A 219 -7.62 0.02 11.86
C MET A 219 -8.70 0.75 11.07
N ASP A 220 -8.29 1.43 10.02
CA ASP A 220 -9.22 2.05 9.08
C ASP A 220 -9.79 1.01 8.11
N LEU A 221 -11.12 0.96 8.02
CA LEU A 221 -11.86 0.13 7.05
C LEU A 221 -12.82 1.00 6.25
N TYR A 222 -12.88 0.78 4.93
CA TYR A 222 -13.93 1.37 4.10
C TYR A 222 -15.29 0.81 4.50
N GLU A 223 -16.34 1.62 4.35
CA GLU A 223 -17.72 1.25 4.68
C GLU A 223 -18.14 -0.08 4.02
N CYS A 224 -17.80 -0.25 2.74
CA CYS A 224 -18.14 -1.44 1.96
C CYS A 224 -17.45 -2.74 2.43
N TYR A 225 -16.53 -2.67 3.39
CA TYR A 225 -15.90 -3.83 4.00
C TYR A 225 -16.68 -4.39 5.18
N MET A 226 -17.77 -3.75 5.58
CA MET A 226 -18.46 -4.08 6.82
C MET A 226 -19.96 -4.17 6.61
N ASP A 227 -20.60 -4.82 7.58
CA ASP A 227 -22.05 -4.84 7.78
C ASP A 227 -22.34 -4.46 9.23
N LEU A 228 -23.53 -3.91 9.50
CA LEU A 228 -23.98 -3.67 10.87
C LEU A 228 -24.12 -5.03 11.58
N ASP A 229 -23.54 -5.16 12.77
CA ASP A 229 -23.60 -6.40 13.55
C ASP A 229 -24.76 -6.33 14.54
N THR A 230 -25.95 -6.71 14.07
CA THR A 230 -27.19 -6.69 14.87
C THR A 230 -27.28 -7.84 15.87
N ALA A 231 -26.28 -8.71 15.97
CA ALA A 231 -26.31 -9.89 16.83
C ALA A 231 -26.41 -9.55 18.34
N ALA A 232 -26.17 -8.29 18.73
CA ALA A 232 -26.35 -7.82 20.10
C ALA A 232 -27.79 -7.40 20.46
N ALA A 233 -28.72 -7.31 19.49
CA ALA A 233 -30.11 -6.91 19.75
C ALA A 233 -31.04 -8.10 20.12
N ALA A 234 -30.52 -9.33 20.18
CA ALA A 234 -31.30 -10.55 20.34
C ALA A 234 -31.06 -11.30 21.67
N ALA A 235 -30.48 -10.66 22.68
CA ALA A 235 -30.28 -11.23 24.03
C ALA A 235 -31.00 -10.40 25.09
#